data_AF-A0A2E8JUU5-F1
#
_entry.id   AF-A0A2E8JUU5-F1
#
_cell.length_a   1.000
_cell.length_b   1.000
_cell.length_c   1.000
_cell.angle_alpha   90.00
_cell.angle_beta   90.00
_cell.angle_gamma   90.00
#
_symmetry.space_group_name_H-M   'P 1'
#
loop_
_entity.id
_entity.type
_entity.pdbx_description
1 polymer ?
#
loop_
_entity_poly.entity_id
_entity_poly.type
_entity_poly.pdbx_seq_one_letter_code
_entity_poly.pdbx_strand_id
1 'polypeptide(L)' 'MSNPERKTNAQLVDMIGQLKAQSRDTGAAVWRDVAMRLSKSRKNWAQPNLSRVSRYAPE' A
#
# COMPACT_ATOMS: atom_id res chain seq x y z
N MET A 1 8.31 14.30 1.04
CA MET A 1 7.96 12.85 1.02
C MET A 1 6.96 12.57 2.14
N SER A 2 5.95 11.72 1.93
CA SER A 2 4.97 11.37 2.98
C SER A 2 5.66 10.61 4.10
N ASN A 3 5.76 11.23 5.29
CA ASN A 3 6.31 10.56 6.47
C ASN A 3 5.32 9.45 6.91
N PRO A 4 5.67 8.16 6.83
CA PRO A 4 4.79 7.05 7.24
C PRO A 4 4.36 7.14 8.72
N GLU A 5 5.09 7.89 9.56
CA GLU A 5 4.75 8.16 10.97
C GLU A 5 3.47 8.99 11.17
N ARG A 6 2.87 9.55 10.10
CA ARG A 6 1.59 10.26 10.21
C ARG A 6 0.38 9.34 10.41
N LYS A 7 0.56 8.02 10.40
CA LYS A 7 -0.54 7.07 10.60
C LYS A 7 -0.70 6.79 12.10
N THR A 8 -1.93 6.94 12.58
CA THR A 8 -2.28 6.64 13.98
C THR A 8 -2.38 5.14 14.27
N ASN A 9 -2.61 4.31 13.25
CA ASN A 9 -2.72 2.86 13.40
C ASN A 9 -1.32 2.21 13.35
N ALA A 10 -0.87 1.68 14.48
CA ALA A 10 0.46 1.06 14.62
C ALA A 10 0.66 -0.17 13.69
N GLN A 11 -0.38 -1.00 13.52
CA GLN A 11 -0.32 -2.18 12.63
C GLN A 11 -0.10 -1.76 11.17
N LEU A 12 -0.71 -0.66 10.75
CA LEU A 12 -0.51 -0.12 9.41
C LEU A 12 0.92 0.43 9.23
N VAL A 13 1.48 1.08 10.25
CA VAL A 13 2.87 1.57 10.21
C VAL A 13 3.83 0.40 10.06
N ASP A 14 3.65 -0.65 10.86
CA ASP A 14 4.48 -1.85 10.81
C ASP A 14 4.39 -2.55 9.43
N MET A 15 3.18 -2.77 8.92
CA MET A 15 2.97 -3.35 7.59
C MET A 15 3.64 -2.54 6.47
N ILE A 16 3.60 -1.20 6.54
CA ILE A 16 4.33 -0.34 5.59
C ILE A 16 5.84 -0.58 5.69
N GLY A 17 6.37 -0.79 6.89
CA GLY A 17 7.77 -1.15 7.14
C GLY A 17 8.13 -2.49 6.49
N GLN A 18 7.34 -3.52 6.76
CA GLN A 18 7.53 -4.87 6.21
C GLN A 18 7.53 -4.88 4.67
N LEU A 19 6.57 -4.19 4.04
CA LEU A 19 6.52 -4.09 2.57
C LEU A 19 7.76 -3.41 1.98
N LYS A 20 8.29 -2.39 2.66
CA LYS A 20 9.54 -1.74 2.23
C LYS A 20 10.74 -2.67 2.41
N ALA A 21 10.79 -3.47 3.48
CA ALA A 21 11.84 -4.47 3.69
C ALA A 21 11.80 -5.53 2.58
N GLN A 22 10.62 -6.12 2.35
CA GLN A 22 10.39 -7.10 1.29
C GLN A 22 10.82 -6.58 -0.10
N SER A 23 10.55 -5.30 -0.40
CA SER A 23 11.00 -4.69 -1.65
C SER A 23 12.52 -4.62 -1.80
N ARG A 24 13.25 -4.40 -0.69
CA ARG A 24 14.72 -4.37 -0.69
C ARG A 24 15.30 -5.78 -0.85
N ASP A 25 14.69 -6.75 -0.18
CA ASP A 25 15.18 -8.13 -0.18
C ASP A 25 14.92 -8.84 -1.52
N THR A 26 13.75 -8.63 -2.11
CA THR A 26 13.35 -9.28 -3.37
C THR A 26 13.67 -8.49 -4.63
N GLY A 27 13.97 -7.19 -4.50
CA GLY A 27 14.07 -6.27 -5.64
C GLY A 27 12.74 -5.98 -6.34
N ALA A 28 11.62 -6.56 -5.89
CA ALA A 28 10.32 -6.35 -6.52
C ALA A 28 9.76 -4.95 -6.21
N ALA A 29 9.56 -4.18 -7.28
CA ALA A 29 9.08 -2.79 -7.19
C ALA A 29 7.65 -2.67 -6.66
N VAL A 30 6.81 -3.71 -6.84
CA VAL A 30 5.41 -3.72 -6.41
C VAL A 30 5.26 -3.47 -4.90
N TRP A 31 6.14 -4.06 -4.08
CA TRP A 31 6.06 -3.91 -2.63
C TRP A 31 6.33 -2.46 -2.18
N ARG A 32 7.31 -1.80 -2.80
CA ARG A 32 7.57 -0.38 -2.55
C ARG A 32 6.42 0.49 -3.05
N ASP A 33 5.81 0.19 -4.20
CA ASP A 33 4.67 0.97 -4.71
C ASP A 33 3.45 0.88 -3.76
N VAL A 34 3.10 -0.32 -3.31
CA VAL A 34 2.00 -0.53 -2.36
C VAL A 34 2.28 0.18 -1.03
N ALA A 35 3.49 0.05 -0.48
CA ALA A 35 3.89 0.75 0.75
C ALA A 35 3.77 2.28 0.61
N MET A 36 4.17 2.82 -0.54
CA MET A 36 4.07 4.25 -0.83
C MET A 36 2.61 4.71 -0.92
N ARG A 37 1.72 3.94 -1.55
CA ARG A 37 0.28 4.25 -1.61
C ARG A 37 -0.37 4.25 -0.23
N LEU A 38 -0.07 3.24 0.60
CA LEU A 38 -0.59 3.13 1.96
C LEU A 38 -0.09 4.27 2.87
N SER A 39 1.13 4.78 2.64
CA SER A 39 1.67 5.92 3.40
C SER A 39 0.96 7.26 3.12
N LYS A 40 0.27 7.40 1.97
CA LYS A 40 -0.48 8.63 1.63
C LYS A 40 -1.70 8.80 2.53
N SER A 41 -2.23 10.04 2.62
CA SER A 41 -3.48 10.31 3.35
C SER A 41 -4.62 9.37 2.90
N ARG A 42 -5.48 8.96 3.84
CA ARG A 42 -6.57 7.99 3.59
C ARG A 42 -7.52 8.46 2.50
N LYS A 43 -7.71 9.78 2.34
CA LYS A 43 -8.52 10.38 1.26
C LYS A 43 -8.00 10.10 -0.16
N ASN A 44 -6.74 9.68 -0.29
CA ASN A 44 -6.09 9.37 -1.56
C ASN A 44 -5.99 7.85 -1.82
N TRP A 45 -6.59 7.02 -0.97
CA TRP A 45 -6.53 5.57 -1.12
C TRP A 45 -7.45 5.10 -2.23
N ALA A 46 -7.07 4.01 -2.89
CA ALA A 46 -7.93 3.39 -3.89
C ALA A 46 -9.16 2.79 -3.20
N GLN A 47 -10.35 3.17 -3.67
CA GLN A 47 -11.63 2.63 -3.22
C GLN A 47 -12.44 2.17 -4.46
N PRO A 48 -11.98 1.13 -5.18
CA PRO A 48 -12.68 0.65 -6.36
C PRO A 48 -14.00 -0.03 -5.98
N ASN A 49 -15.02 0.15 -6.82
CA ASN A 49 -16.28 -0.60 -6.70
C ASN A 49 -16.08 -2.07 -7.07
N LEU A 50 -16.91 -2.95 -6.50
CA LEU A 50 -16.89 -4.39 -6.80
C LEU A 50 -17.01 -4.68 -8.30
N SER A 51 -17.91 -3.98 -9.00
CA SER A 51 -18.08 -4.12 -10.45
C SER A 51 -16.82 -3.78 -11.26
N ARG A 52 -15.96 -2.91 -10.73
CA ARG A 52 -14.67 -2.58 -11.36
C ARG A 52 -13.68 -3.73 -11.15
N VAL A 53 -13.66 -4.35 -9.97
CA VAL A 53 -12.81 -5.52 -9.70
C VAL A 53 -13.23 -6.68 -10.59
N SER A 54 -14.53 -7.04 -10.61
CA SER A 54 -15.05 -8.13 -11.44
C SER A 54 -14.76 -7.97 -12.94
N ARG A 55 -14.65 -6.71 -13.42
CA ARG A 55 -14.31 -6.45 -14.83
C ARG A 55 -12.84 -6.69 -15.16
N TYR A 56 -11.92 -6.42 -14.23
CA TYR A 56 -10.48 -6.39 -14.50
C TYR A 56 -9.70 -7.54 -13.83
N ALA A 57 -10.35 -8.32 -12.96
CA ALA A 57 -9.81 -9.54 -12.37
C ALA A 57 -10.87 -10.66 -12.49
N PRO A 58 -11.11 -11.18 -13.71
CA PRO A 58 -11.88 -12.40 -13.87
C PRO A 58 -11.11 -13.58 -13.23
N GLU A 59 -11.85 -14.58 -12.74
CA GLU A 59 -11.29 -15.85 -12.26
C GLU A 59 -10.46 -16.57 -13.34
#